data_AF-U1YBA2-F1
#
_entry.id   AF-U1YBA2-F1
#
_cell.length_a   1.000
_cell.length_b   1.000
_cell.length_c   1.000
_cell.angle_alpha   90.00
_cell.angle_beta   90.00
_cell.angle_gamma   90.00
#
_symmetry.space_group_name_H-M   'P 1'
#
loop_
_entity.id
_entity.type
_entity.pdbx_description
1 polymer ?
#
loop_
_entity_poly.entity_id
_entity_poly.type
_entity_poly.pdbx_seq_one_letter_code
_entity_poly.pdbx_strand_id
1 'polypeptide(L)'
;MIKYTMLIVVCLLLIVTPGCSHDRLDLEDTTLSLAYGWDIDKDDKLMIYQASTIFNKDVKKKYEMLASKVNTLRQAREVFNSTSNGLIVVGKLQVMMIGEKLLKKEGIMPQLDVAYRDPKNTGNIRMVAVKGPVSSIMESNFVDKPALPLYLTQLLDVEKRYNGTISTTLQKLHMYMFDKGITPAI
;
A
#
# COMPACT_ATOMS: atom_id res chain seq x y z
N MET A 1 -34.94 -44.87 -2.02
CA MET A 1 -34.52 -43.99 -3.13
C MET A 1 -34.08 -42.60 -2.65
N ILE A 2 -34.90 -41.89 -1.87
CA ILE A 2 -34.59 -40.52 -1.36
C ILE A 2 -33.23 -40.40 -0.64
N LYS A 3 -32.83 -41.39 0.17
CA LYS A 3 -31.52 -41.39 0.87
C LYS A 3 -30.32 -41.41 -0.09
N TYR A 4 -30.42 -42.11 -1.22
CA TYR A 4 -29.35 -42.17 -2.22
C TYR A 4 -29.31 -40.88 -3.06
N THR A 5 -30.47 -40.31 -3.38
CA THR A 5 -30.55 -39.01 -4.06
C THR A 5 -29.93 -37.89 -3.23
N MET A 6 -30.19 -37.85 -1.91
CA MET A 6 -29.60 -36.87 -1.02
C MET A 6 -28.07 -37.03 -0.91
N LEU A 7 -27.57 -38.27 -0.85
CA LEU A 7 -26.13 -38.55 -0.85
C LEU A 7 -25.45 -38.06 -2.14
N ILE A 8 -26.08 -38.28 -3.30
CA ILE A 8 -25.58 -37.83 -4.60
C ILE A 8 -25.52 -36.30 -4.64
N VAL A 9 -26.54 -35.60 -4.14
CA VAL A 9 -26.55 -34.13 -4.10
C VAL A 9 -25.46 -33.58 -3.18
N VAL A 10 -25.23 -34.20 -2.02
CA VAL A 10 -24.15 -33.80 -1.10
C VAL A 10 -22.77 -34.05 -1.71
N CYS A 11 -22.55 -35.19 -2.37
CA CYS A 11 -21.30 -35.45 -3.08
C CYS A 11 -21.08 -34.47 -4.23
N LEU A 12 -22.15 -34.11 -4.97
CA LEU A 12 -22.06 -33.12 -6.04
C LEU A 12 -21.69 -31.73 -5.49
N LEU A 13 -22.30 -31.32 -4.37
CA LEU A 13 -21.96 -30.08 -3.67
C LEU A 13 -20.50 -30.06 -3.24
N LEU A 14 -19.97 -31.14 -2.64
CA LEU A 14 -18.58 -31.22 -2.22
C LEU A 14 -17.58 -31.08 -3.38
N ILE A 15 -17.94 -31.54 -4.58
CA ILE A 15 -17.11 -31.41 -5.79
C ILE A 15 -17.19 -30.00 -6.38
N VAL A 16 -18.30 -29.27 -6.17
CA VAL A 16 -18.48 -27.90 -6.68
C VAL A 16 -18.02 -26.85 -5.66
N THR A 17 -17.78 -27.22 -4.39
CA THR A 17 -17.26 -26.33 -3.35
C THR A 17 -15.74 -26.31 -3.11
N PRO A 18 -14.80 -26.84 -3.93
CA PRO A 18 -13.41 -26.47 -3.74
C PRO A 18 -13.30 -24.97 -4.03
N GLY A 19 -13.28 -24.17 -2.96
CA GLY A 19 -13.03 -22.74 -3.04
C GLY A 19 -11.70 -22.49 -3.75
N CYS A 20 -11.55 -21.30 -4.35
CA CYS A 20 -10.36 -20.92 -5.11
C CYS A 20 -9.06 -21.17 -4.32
N SER A 21 -8.43 -22.32 -4.52
CA SER A 21 -7.18 -22.72 -3.86
C SER A 21 -5.93 -22.11 -4.51
N HIS A 22 -6.11 -21.46 -5.67
CA HIS A 22 -5.04 -20.88 -6.48
C HIS A 22 -4.68 -19.43 -6.15
N ASP A 23 -5.35 -18.78 -5.18
CA ASP A 23 -5.01 -17.40 -4.77
C ASP A 23 -4.05 -17.35 -3.57
N ARG A 24 -3.25 -18.41 -3.38
CA ARG A 24 -2.23 -18.47 -2.34
C ARG A 24 -1.01 -17.68 -2.81
N LEU A 25 -0.62 -16.66 -2.03
CA LEU A 25 0.63 -15.92 -2.21
C LEU A 25 1.60 -16.35 -1.12
N ASP A 26 2.66 -17.05 -1.52
CA ASP A 26 3.72 -17.42 -0.60
C ASP A 26 4.63 -16.22 -0.31
N LEU A 27 4.99 -16.05 0.96
CA LEU A 27 5.81 -14.92 1.42
C LEU A 27 7.22 -14.94 0.83
N GLU A 28 7.70 -16.12 0.48
CA GLU A 28 9.03 -16.35 -0.11
C GLU A 28 9.14 -15.74 -1.52
N ASP A 29 8.06 -15.81 -2.30
CA ASP A 29 7.99 -15.30 -3.68
C ASP A 29 7.47 -13.85 -3.75
N THR A 30 7.27 -13.22 -2.59
CA THR A 30 6.54 -11.95 -2.47
C THR A 30 7.38 -10.86 -1.80
N THR A 31 7.39 -9.67 -2.39
CA THR A 31 7.97 -8.48 -1.79
C THR A 31 6.87 -7.61 -1.18
N LEU A 32 6.82 -7.56 0.15
CA LEU A 32 5.84 -6.76 0.90
C LEU A 32 6.17 -5.26 0.85
N SER A 33 5.38 -4.49 0.13
CA SER A 33 5.44 -3.03 0.19
C SER A 33 4.80 -2.52 1.49
N LEU A 34 5.58 -1.80 2.30
CA LEU A 34 5.16 -1.29 3.60
C LEU A 34 5.04 0.24 3.63
N ALA A 35 5.86 0.94 2.84
CA ALA A 35 5.70 2.37 2.59
C ALA A 35 5.56 2.63 1.09
N TYR A 36 4.68 3.56 0.73
CA TYR A 36 4.44 3.97 -0.65
C TYR A 36 4.42 5.49 -0.71
N GLY A 37 5.00 6.06 -1.76
CA GLY A 37 5.09 7.50 -1.96
C GLY A 37 4.67 7.89 -3.35
N TRP A 38 3.77 8.86 -3.48
CA TRP A 38 3.32 9.41 -4.76
C TRP A 38 3.66 10.88 -4.84
N ASP A 39 4.29 11.27 -5.94
CA ASP A 39 4.57 12.65 -6.26
C ASP A 39 4.37 12.89 -7.75
N ILE A 40 4.47 14.15 -8.16
CA ILE A 40 4.47 14.54 -9.56
C ILE A 40 5.73 15.33 -9.87
N ASP A 41 6.36 15.03 -10.99
CA ASP A 41 7.52 15.78 -11.43
C ASP A 41 7.15 17.06 -12.22
N LYS A 42 8.16 17.71 -12.80
CA LYS A 42 7.95 18.95 -13.57
C LYS A 42 7.28 18.72 -14.92
N ASP A 43 7.30 17.49 -15.44
CA ASP A 43 6.74 17.11 -16.73
C ASP A 43 5.34 16.48 -16.56
N ASP A 44 4.73 16.67 -15.40
CA ASP A 44 3.44 16.09 -15.02
C ASP A 44 3.40 14.55 -15.03
N LYS A 45 4.56 13.90 -14.87
CA LYS A 45 4.65 12.44 -14.74
C LYS A 45 4.62 12.03 -13.28
N LEU A 46 3.98 10.88 -13.02
CA LEU A 46 3.91 10.30 -11.69
C LEU A 46 5.27 9.77 -11.29
N MET A 47 5.72 10.19 -10.12
CA MET A 47 6.88 9.64 -9.43
C MET A 47 6.38 8.75 -8.31
N ILE A 48 6.57 7.44 -8.48
CA ILE A 48 6.11 6.44 -7.53
C ILE A 48 7.31 5.85 -6.80
N TYR A 49 7.21 5.77 -5.49
CA TYR A 49 8.21 5.20 -4.60
C TYR A 49 7.59 4.05 -3.81
N GLN A 50 8.36 3.00 -3.62
CA GLN A 50 7.99 1.83 -2.83
C GLN A 50 9.15 1.52 -1.90
N ALA A 51 8.84 1.20 -0.64
CA ALA A 51 9.83 0.61 0.27
C ALA A 51 9.31 -0.69 0.89
N SER A 52 10.17 -1.71 0.86
CA SER A 52 9.95 -3.04 1.42
C SER A 52 11.07 -3.38 2.40
N THR A 53 10.76 -4.15 3.44
CA THR A 53 11.78 -4.67 4.35
C THR A 53 12.44 -5.91 3.76
N ILE A 54 13.75 -6.04 3.94
CA ILE A 54 14.48 -7.24 3.58
C ILE A 54 14.53 -8.14 4.82
N PHE A 55 13.92 -9.33 4.74
CA PHE A 55 13.84 -10.29 5.84
C PHE A 55 15.08 -11.20 5.90
N ASN A 56 16.28 -10.62 5.82
CA ASN A 56 17.54 -11.36 5.89
C ASN A 56 18.45 -10.75 6.98
N LYS A 57 18.91 -11.60 7.91
CA LYS A 57 19.75 -11.20 9.05
C LYS A 57 21.15 -10.78 8.63
N ASP A 58 21.63 -11.25 7.48
CA ASP A 58 23.01 -11.05 7.02
C ASP A 58 23.19 -9.77 6.18
N VAL A 59 22.09 -9.06 5.87
CA VAL A 59 22.12 -7.88 5.00
C VAL A 59 22.24 -6.60 5.85
N LYS A 60 23.25 -5.78 5.54
CA LYS A 60 23.48 -4.49 6.22
C LYS A 60 22.32 -3.50 6.02
N LYS A 61 21.75 -3.46 4.81
CA LYS A 61 20.57 -2.64 4.49
C LYS A 61 19.29 -3.43 4.76
N LYS A 62 18.52 -2.99 5.75
CA LYS A 62 17.31 -3.72 6.22
C LYS A 62 16.06 -3.48 5.36
N TYR A 63 16.17 -2.67 4.31
CA TYR A 63 15.05 -2.36 3.42
C TYR A 63 15.54 -2.06 2.01
N GLU A 64 14.69 -2.30 1.04
CA GLU A 64 14.84 -1.93 -0.35
C GLU A 64 13.91 -0.76 -0.65
N MET A 65 14.33 0.11 -1.56
CA MET A 65 13.51 1.20 -2.06
C MET A 65 13.60 1.21 -3.58
N LEU A 66 12.44 1.19 -4.23
CA LEU A 66 12.30 1.28 -5.68
C LEU A 66 11.58 2.58 -6.03
N ALA A 67 12.02 3.23 -7.09
CA ALA A 67 11.42 4.45 -7.62
C ALA A 67 11.21 4.31 -9.13
N SER A 68 10.09 4.84 -9.64
CA SER A 68 9.83 4.85 -11.08
C SER A 68 9.07 6.11 -11.50
N LYS A 69 9.44 6.62 -12.68
CA LYS A 69 8.75 7.70 -13.38
C LYS A 69 7.81 7.09 -14.42
N VAL A 70 6.50 7.21 -14.21
CA VAL A 70 5.48 6.49 -15.00
C VAL A 70 4.27 7.37 -15.30
N ASN A 71 3.38 6.88 -16.18
CA ASN A 71 2.12 7.56 -16.48
C ASN A 71 0.95 7.05 -15.61
N THR A 72 1.04 5.84 -15.06
CA THR A 72 -0.01 5.26 -14.21
C THR A 72 0.56 4.46 -13.05
N LEU A 73 -0.20 4.34 -11.96
CA LEU A 73 0.17 3.50 -10.81
C LEU A 73 0.38 2.02 -11.19
N ARG A 74 -0.39 1.54 -12.18
CA ARG A 74 -0.28 0.16 -12.68
C ARG A 74 1.02 -0.07 -13.43
N GLN A 75 1.45 0.90 -14.22
CA GLN A 75 2.76 0.87 -14.87
C GLN A 75 3.91 0.87 -13.84
N ALA A 76 3.81 1.65 -12.75
CA ALA A 76 4.80 1.59 -11.66
C ALA A 76 4.92 0.19 -11.07
N ARG A 77 3.78 -0.50 -10.87
CA ARG A 77 3.79 -1.88 -10.37
C ARG A 77 4.49 -2.86 -11.33
N GLU A 78 4.27 -2.72 -12.64
CA GLU A 78 4.95 -3.53 -13.65
C GLU A 78 6.47 -3.30 -13.61
N VAL A 79 6.89 -2.03 -13.53
CA VAL A 79 8.31 -1.68 -13.40
C VAL A 79 8.91 -2.29 -12.13
N PHE A 80 8.26 -2.13 -10.97
CA PHE A 80 8.78 -2.68 -9.73
C PHE A 80 8.87 -4.21 -9.74
N ASN A 81 7.85 -4.90 -10.28
CA ASN A 81 7.87 -6.36 -10.45
C ASN A 81 9.00 -6.84 -11.37
N SER A 82 9.44 -6.02 -12.33
CA SER A 82 10.55 -6.38 -13.22
C SER A 82 11.93 -6.25 -12.56
N THR A 83 12.01 -5.54 -11.43
CA THR A 83 13.27 -5.24 -10.72
C THR A 83 13.38 -5.86 -9.34
N SER A 84 12.27 -6.32 -8.74
CA SER A 84 12.25 -6.93 -7.42
C SER A 84 12.51 -8.44 -7.45
N ASN A 85 13.02 -8.98 -6.35
CA ASN A 85 13.27 -10.43 -6.20
C ASN A 85 12.00 -11.28 -6.03
N GLY A 86 10.83 -10.66 -5.95
CA GLY A 86 9.53 -11.31 -5.84
C GLY A 86 8.40 -10.35 -6.22
N LEU A 87 7.18 -10.86 -6.32
CA LEU A 87 6.03 -10.04 -6.73
C LEU A 87 5.73 -8.95 -5.69
N ILE A 88 5.61 -7.71 -6.14
CA ILE A 88 5.25 -6.58 -5.27
C ILE A 88 3.78 -6.68 -4.91
N VAL A 89 3.51 -6.74 -3.60
CA VAL A 89 2.17 -6.69 -3.03
C VAL A 89 2.05 -5.52 -2.07
N VAL A 90 0.91 -4.85 -2.14
CA VAL A 90 0.57 -3.68 -1.30
C VAL A 90 -0.45 -4.02 -0.22
N GLY A 91 -0.82 -5.30 -0.07
CA GLY A 91 -1.85 -5.73 0.89
C GLY A 91 -1.50 -5.52 2.37
N LYS A 92 -0.22 -5.28 2.67
CA LYS A 92 0.28 -4.97 4.02
C LYS A 92 0.85 -3.55 4.11
N LEU A 93 0.46 -2.67 3.20
CA LEU A 93 0.92 -1.28 3.21
C LEU A 93 0.53 -0.60 4.52
N GLN A 94 1.48 0.13 5.12
CA GLN A 94 1.31 0.78 6.43
C GLN A 94 1.18 2.29 6.30
N VAL A 95 1.96 2.89 5.39
CA VAL A 95 2.01 4.35 5.18
C VAL A 95 1.93 4.65 3.68
N MET A 96 1.05 5.55 3.30
CA MET A 96 0.95 6.12 1.96
C MET A 96 1.17 7.63 2.03
N MET A 97 2.27 8.08 1.44
CA MET A 97 2.66 9.48 1.37
C MET A 97 2.26 10.06 0.03
N ILE A 98 1.69 11.26 0.04
CA ILE A 98 1.26 11.97 -1.16
C ILE A 98 1.85 13.37 -1.14
N GLY A 99 2.57 13.73 -2.20
CA GLY A 99 3.15 15.06 -2.36
C GLY A 99 2.08 16.15 -2.48
N GLU A 100 2.34 17.31 -1.85
CA GLU A 100 1.46 18.48 -1.88
C GLU A 100 1.08 18.93 -3.30
N LYS A 101 2.03 18.81 -4.26
CA LYS A 101 1.77 19.17 -5.66
C LYS A 101 0.71 18.28 -6.31
N LEU A 102 0.81 16.97 -6.08
CA LEU A 102 -0.14 16.00 -6.61
C LEU A 102 -1.53 16.25 -6.00
N LEU A 103 -1.61 16.44 -4.67
CA LEU A 103 -2.86 16.74 -3.96
C LEU A 103 -3.59 17.98 -4.50
N LYS A 104 -2.85 19.03 -4.89
CA LYS A 104 -3.42 20.29 -5.38
C LYS A 104 -3.86 20.23 -6.84
N LYS A 105 -3.29 19.34 -7.65
CA LYS A 105 -3.50 19.30 -9.10
C LYS A 105 -4.64 18.37 -9.49
N GLU A 106 -4.51 17.11 -9.11
CA GLU A 106 -5.44 16.05 -9.45
C GLU A 106 -5.94 15.50 -8.12
N GLY A 107 -7.19 15.78 -7.76
CA GLY A 107 -7.77 15.20 -6.54
C GLY A 107 -7.49 13.69 -6.51
N ILE A 108 -7.04 13.16 -5.39
CA ILE A 108 -6.42 11.82 -5.28
C ILE A 108 -7.39 10.64 -5.38
N MET A 109 -8.70 10.90 -5.43
CA MET A 109 -9.72 9.86 -5.37
C MET A 109 -9.69 8.88 -6.53
N PRO A 110 -9.55 9.31 -7.81
CA PRO A 110 -9.46 8.38 -8.93
C PRO A 110 -8.24 7.46 -8.82
N GLN A 111 -7.11 7.95 -8.31
CA GLN A 111 -5.89 7.16 -8.11
C GLN A 111 -6.07 6.16 -6.95
N LEU A 112 -6.89 6.48 -5.95
CA LEU A 112 -7.19 5.61 -4.82
C LEU A 112 -8.32 4.59 -5.07
N ASP A 113 -9.05 4.65 -6.19
CA ASP A 113 -10.17 3.73 -6.47
C ASP A 113 -9.76 2.24 -6.31
N VAL A 114 -8.61 1.87 -6.88
CA VAL A 114 -8.06 0.51 -6.76
C VAL A 114 -7.69 0.19 -5.31
N ALA A 115 -7.17 1.16 -4.57
CA ALA A 115 -6.81 0.99 -3.16
C ALA A 115 -8.04 0.67 -2.30
N TYR A 116 -9.20 1.28 -2.62
CA TYR A 116 -10.46 1.06 -1.93
C TYR A 116 -11.19 -0.22 -2.32
N ARG A 117 -11.06 -0.66 -3.57
CA ARG A 117 -11.86 -1.77 -4.14
C ARG A 117 -11.21 -3.14 -4.01
N ASP A 118 -9.88 -3.22 -3.92
CA ASP A 118 -9.18 -4.48 -3.78
C ASP A 118 -9.22 -4.97 -2.31
N PRO A 119 -9.89 -6.10 -2.00
CA PRO A 119 -10.00 -6.61 -0.64
C PRO A 119 -8.66 -7.08 -0.06
N LYS A 120 -7.61 -7.24 -0.89
CA LYS A 120 -6.26 -7.56 -0.43
C LYS A 120 -5.60 -6.37 0.27
N ASN A 121 -6.06 -5.14 0.00
CA ASN A 121 -5.56 -3.94 0.65
C ASN A 121 -6.14 -3.75 2.04
N THR A 122 -5.33 -3.22 2.95
CA THR A 122 -5.81 -2.87 4.29
C THR A 122 -6.38 -1.46 4.33
N GLY A 123 -7.57 -1.30 4.92
CA GLY A 123 -8.15 0.03 5.17
C GLY A 123 -7.38 0.88 6.20
N ASN A 124 -6.44 0.27 6.92
CA ASN A 124 -5.65 0.91 7.98
C ASN A 124 -4.35 1.58 7.50
N ILE A 125 -4.13 1.69 6.18
CA ILE A 125 -3.04 2.46 5.60
C ILE A 125 -3.13 3.90 6.14
N ARG A 126 -2.05 4.42 6.73
CA ARG A 126 -1.98 5.81 7.20
C ARG A 126 -1.72 6.72 6.00
N MET A 127 -2.63 7.64 5.76
CA MET A 127 -2.52 8.63 4.69
C MET A 127 -1.76 9.84 5.22
N VAL A 128 -0.74 10.30 4.50
CA VAL A 128 0.13 11.39 4.93
C VAL A 128 0.35 12.36 3.77
N ALA A 129 0.00 13.63 3.96
CA ALA A 129 0.42 14.69 3.05
C ALA A 129 1.88 15.10 3.31
N VAL A 130 2.68 15.18 2.26
CA VAL A 130 4.09 15.60 2.33
C VAL A 130 4.26 16.99 1.74
N LYS A 131 4.73 17.93 2.57
CA LYS A 131 5.14 19.27 2.13
C LYS A 131 6.58 19.21 1.61
N GLY A 132 6.73 19.28 0.28
CA GLY A 132 8.01 19.11 -0.41
C GLY A 132 8.08 17.80 -1.21
N PRO A 133 9.26 17.45 -1.75
CA PRO A 133 9.41 16.27 -2.60
C PRO A 133 9.36 14.98 -1.79
N VAL A 134 8.53 14.03 -2.18
CA VAL A 134 8.41 12.74 -1.47
C VAL A 134 9.73 11.95 -1.48
N SER A 135 10.57 12.14 -2.49
CA SER A 135 11.91 11.55 -2.56
C SER A 135 12.78 11.90 -1.36
N SER A 136 12.65 13.11 -0.79
CA SER A 136 13.42 13.53 0.40
C SER A 136 13.22 12.62 1.61
N ILE A 137 12.05 11.97 1.70
CA ILE A 137 11.73 11.00 2.74
C ILE A 137 12.02 9.58 2.26
N MET A 138 11.59 9.22 1.05
CA MET A 138 11.70 7.84 0.54
C MET A 138 13.13 7.42 0.24
N GLU A 139 13.99 8.35 -0.21
CA GLU A 139 15.39 8.10 -0.53
C GLU A 139 16.32 8.33 0.68
N SER A 140 15.76 8.70 1.83
CA SER A 140 16.54 8.94 3.04
C SER A 140 17.21 7.66 3.55
N ASN A 141 18.51 7.73 3.84
CA ASN A 141 19.26 6.60 4.38
C ASN A 141 19.65 6.85 5.84
N PHE A 142 18.77 6.49 6.76
CA PHE A 142 19.04 6.61 8.19
C PHE A 142 19.87 5.41 8.69
N VAL A 143 21.15 5.65 9.00
CA VAL A 143 22.09 4.60 9.47
C VAL A 143 21.71 4.10 10.87
N ASP A 144 21.27 5.01 11.75
CA ASP A 144 21.01 4.72 13.18
C ASP A 144 19.53 4.46 13.50
N LYS A 145 18.71 4.18 12.50
CA LYS A 145 17.26 4.00 12.64
C LYS A 145 16.83 2.61 12.15
N PRO A 146 15.67 2.11 12.59
CA PRO A 146 15.08 0.92 12.00
C PRO A 146 14.78 1.14 10.50
N ALA A 147 14.40 0.06 9.81
CA ALA A 147 13.97 0.12 8.42
C ALA A 147 12.92 1.23 8.21
N LEU A 148 13.01 1.94 7.07
CA LEU A 148 12.23 3.15 6.80
C LEU A 148 10.72 3.00 7.09
N PRO A 149 10.01 1.94 6.68
CA PRO A 149 8.59 1.80 6.98
C PRO A 149 8.27 1.72 8.49
N LEU A 150 9.11 1.01 9.25
CA LEU A 150 8.96 0.93 10.71
C LEU A 150 9.28 2.27 11.37
N TYR A 151 10.31 2.96 10.89
CA TYR A 151 10.66 4.29 11.39
C TYR A 151 9.52 5.29 11.17
N LEU A 152 8.94 5.34 9.96
CA LEU A 152 7.83 6.24 9.63
C LEU A 152 6.58 5.96 10.47
N THR A 153 6.22 4.68 10.67
CA THR A 153 5.07 4.34 11.51
C THR A 153 5.28 4.75 12.97
N GLN A 154 6.45 4.49 13.54
CA GLN A 154 6.78 4.91 14.90
C GLN A 154 6.81 6.44 15.04
N LEU A 155 7.35 7.15 14.06
CA LEU A 155 7.38 8.62 14.04
C LEU A 155 5.95 9.18 14.05
N LEU A 156 5.08 8.70 13.16
CA LEU A 156 3.68 9.12 13.10
C LEU A 156 2.93 8.82 14.41
N ASP A 157 3.24 7.72 15.09
CA ASP A 157 2.62 7.39 16.39
C ASP A 157 3.10 8.29 17.53
N VAL A 158 4.34 8.79 17.46
CA VAL A 158 4.84 9.82 18.39
C VAL A 158 4.14 11.14 18.09
N GLU A 159 4.16 11.60 16.84
CA GLU A 159 3.55 12.88 16.44
C GLU A 159 2.05 12.94 16.76
N LYS A 160 1.34 11.82 16.57
CA LYS A 160 -0.07 11.70 16.97
C LYS A 160 -0.26 11.87 18.49
N ARG A 161 0.61 11.28 19.32
CA ARG A 161 0.51 11.37 20.79
C ARG A 161 0.74 12.79 21.30
N TYR A 162 1.56 13.56 20.61
CA TYR A 162 1.86 14.95 20.94
C TYR A 162 1.00 15.96 20.17
N ASN A 163 -0.05 15.51 19.46
CA ASN A 163 -0.91 16.34 18.62
C ASN A 163 -0.14 17.16 17.55
N GLY A 164 1.03 16.70 17.12
CA GLY A 164 1.81 17.30 16.05
C GLY A 164 1.23 17.03 14.65
N THR A 165 0.46 15.93 14.52
CA THR A 165 -0.26 15.60 13.30
C THR A 165 -1.56 14.86 13.57
N ILE A 166 -2.45 14.87 12.58
CA ILE A 166 -3.65 14.04 12.56
C ILE A 166 -3.32 12.62 12.07
N SER A 167 -4.18 11.67 12.41
CA SER A 167 -4.01 10.27 12.02
C SER A 167 -5.25 9.81 11.27
N THR A 168 -5.20 9.95 9.94
CA THR A 168 -6.26 9.54 9.03
C THR A 168 -5.83 8.28 8.29
N THR A 169 -6.66 7.24 8.38
CA THR A 169 -6.44 6.01 7.61
C THR A 169 -7.12 6.11 6.25
N LEU A 170 -6.75 5.25 5.30
CA LEU A 170 -7.37 5.16 3.97
C LEU A 170 -8.89 5.01 4.11
N GLN A 171 -9.36 4.10 4.96
CA GLN A 171 -10.79 3.89 5.22
C GLN A 171 -11.49 5.14 5.78
N LYS A 172 -10.86 5.86 6.73
CA LYS A 172 -11.43 7.10 7.27
C LYS A 172 -11.46 8.21 6.24
N LEU A 173 -10.39 8.34 5.46
CA LEU A 173 -10.32 9.30 4.35
C LEU A 173 -11.48 9.07 3.38
N HIS A 174 -11.73 7.82 2.99
CA HIS A 174 -12.86 7.47 2.13
C HIS A 174 -14.17 8.00 2.72
N MET A 175 -14.44 7.70 4.00
CA MET A 175 -15.64 8.18 4.68
C MET A 175 -15.74 9.71 4.67
N TYR A 176 -14.68 10.42 5.02
CA TYR A 176 -14.66 11.89 5.05
C TYR A 176 -14.91 12.50 3.68
N MET A 177 -14.42 11.88 2.60
CA MET A 177 -14.60 12.39 1.23
C MET A 177 -16.07 12.36 0.77
N PHE A 178 -16.92 11.52 1.38
CA PHE A 178 -18.36 11.44 1.06
C PHE A 178 -19.25 12.08 2.13
N ASP A 179 -18.69 12.48 3.27
CA ASP A 179 -19.42 13.13 4.35
C ASP A 179 -19.52 14.65 4.10
N LYS A 180 -20.75 15.17 3.99
CA LYS A 180 -21.01 16.59 3.75
C LYS A 180 -20.67 17.48 4.95
N GLY A 181 -20.54 16.91 6.15
CA GLY A 181 -20.28 17.64 7.39
C GLY A 181 -18.81 17.75 7.77
N ILE A 182 -17.90 17.10 7.03
CA ILE A 182 -16.49 16.98 7.40
C ILE A 182 -15.62 17.50 6.25
N THR A 183 -14.61 18.31 6.58
CA THR A 183 -13.53 18.61 5.64
C THR A 183 -12.45 17.52 5.77
N PRO A 184 -12.17 16.73 4.71
CA PRO A 184 -11.14 15.70 4.74
C PRO A 184 -9.76 16.28 5.01
N ALA A 185 -8.98 15.62 5.87
CA ALA A 185 -7.62 16.02 6.20
C ALA A 185 -6.72 14.78 6.38
N ILE A 186 -5.48 14.90 5.88
CA ILE A 186 -4.39 13.90 5.96
C ILE A 186 -3.04 14.61 6.15
#